data_AF-A0AA51ZVG4-F1
#
_entry.id   AF-A0AA51ZVG4-F1
#
_cell.length_a   1.000
_cell.length_b   1.000
_cell.length_c   1.000
_cell.angle_alpha   90.00
_cell.angle_beta   90.00
_cell.angle_gamma   90.00
#
_symmetry.space_group_name_H-M   'P 1'
#
loop_
_entity.id
_entity.type
_entity.pdbx_description
1 polymer ?
#
loop_
_entity_poly.entity_id
_entity_poly.type
_entity_poly.pdbx_seq_one_letter_code
_entity_poly.pdbx_strand_id
1 'polypeptide(L)'
;MIKELLNNKEFKDIILSVIFGLLSALLSLVQFEIPGFSGAISSLNEIPLLISVFYIVNPFYLIITVIISSLTTPEQGSVYSTILMHAGGLAFFGIYYHLLLKHFPEKVLKSIAYCAVGIVVYYYIFLMPIFVVSNKFLGLTDLSFTNSYASLSQALYFELTTSVLVVTLFLVQLNYSRRLKKYSASLEELVNERTEELRLTVEELHNANEELSSMNNGLDLMVKNRTAELEERNYQLTEYAFINSHLLRAPLARILGLTDIIRRESTDPITVDLMNKLFTSCGELDEIIRLMSTQLSDGSILSWEQKEELKNKINEIIAQKGKL
;
A
#
# COMPACT_ATOMS: atom_id res chain seq x y z
N MET A 1 -21.78 28.04 -15.02
CA MET A 1 -22.59 28.08 -16.26
C MET A 1 -22.37 26.89 -17.21
N ILE A 2 -21.31 26.79 -18.04
CA ILE A 2 -21.16 25.67 -19.02
C ILE A 2 -20.99 24.30 -18.34
N LYS A 3 -20.19 24.21 -17.26
CA LYS A 3 -20.03 22.98 -16.47
C LYS A 3 -21.31 22.55 -15.74
N GLU A 4 -22.15 23.49 -15.32
CA GLU A 4 -23.45 23.19 -14.68
C GLU A 4 -24.49 22.72 -15.70
N LEU A 5 -24.50 23.34 -16.90
CA LEU A 5 -25.35 22.90 -18.02
C LEU A 5 -24.98 21.48 -18.45
N LEU A 6 -23.68 21.14 -18.55
CA LEU A 6 -23.21 19.79 -18.86
C LEU A 6 -23.51 18.74 -17.77
N ASN A 7 -23.78 19.17 -16.54
CA ASN A 7 -24.21 18.29 -15.46
C ASN A 7 -25.72 18.02 -15.47
N ASN A 8 -26.51 18.78 -16.22
CA ASN A 8 -27.92 18.49 -16.41
C ASN A 8 -28.10 17.32 -17.40
N LYS A 9 -28.73 16.23 -16.92
CA LYS A 9 -28.95 15.01 -17.71
C LYS A 9 -29.77 15.25 -18.97
N GLU A 10 -30.80 16.09 -18.90
CA GLU A 10 -31.67 16.39 -20.05
C GLU A 10 -30.91 17.18 -21.12
N PHE A 11 -30.14 18.19 -20.68
CA PHE A 11 -29.33 18.99 -21.60
C PHE A 11 -28.25 18.15 -22.29
N LYS A 12 -27.64 17.22 -21.56
CA LYS A 12 -26.68 16.26 -22.10
C LYS A 12 -27.33 15.34 -23.13
N ASP A 13 -28.51 14.79 -22.85
CA ASP A 13 -29.25 13.93 -23.79
C ASP A 13 -29.62 14.69 -25.08
N ILE A 14 -30.04 15.96 -24.98
CA ILE A 14 -30.30 16.82 -26.16
C ILE A 14 -29.03 16.98 -27.00
N ILE A 15 -27.91 17.38 -26.38
CA ILE A 15 -26.64 17.57 -27.10
C ILE A 15 -26.21 16.28 -27.80
N LEU A 16 -26.23 15.16 -27.08
CA LEU A 16 -25.86 13.86 -27.65
C LEU A 16 -26.78 13.47 -28.79
N SER A 17 -28.09 13.73 -28.66
CA SER A 17 -29.07 13.42 -29.70
C SER A 17 -28.80 14.20 -30.98
N VAL A 18 -28.42 15.48 -30.86
CA VAL A 18 -28.00 16.32 -32.00
C VAL A 18 -26.71 15.79 -32.62
N ILE A 19 -25.69 15.48 -31.81
CA ILE A 19 -24.40 14.96 -32.30
C ILE A 19 -24.58 13.65 -33.05
N PHE A 20 -25.30 12.69 -32.48
CA PHE A 20 -25.55 11.41 -33.13
C PHE A 20 -26.42 11.56 -34.39
N GLY A 21 -27.38 12.51 -34.39
CA GLY A 21 -28.19 12.80 -35.57
C GLY A 21 -27.36 13.35 -36.72
N LEU A 22 -26.47 14.30 -36.42
CA LEU A 22 -25.53 14.86 -37.40
C LEU A 22 -24.53 13.81 -37.90
N LEU A 23 -24.02 12.96 -37.01
CA LEU A 23 -23.13 11.86 -37.39
C LEU A 23 -23.85 10.84 -38.27
N SER A 24 -25.11 10.54 -37.97
CA SER A 24 -25.97 9.68 -38.78
C SER A 24 -26.16 10.27 -40.19
N ALA A 25 -26.52 11.54 -40.29
CA ALA A 25 -26.65 12.27 -41.55
C ALA A 25 -25.32 12.35 -42.33
N LEU A 26 -24.18 12.45 -41.64
CA LEU A 26 -22.87 12.42 -42.29
C LEU A 26 -22.59 11.04 -42.89
N LEU A 27 -22.87 9.97 -42.14
CA LEU A 27 -22.64 8.59 -42.58
C LEU A 27 -23.64 8.14 -43.65
N SER A 28 -24.80 8.78 -43.78
CA SER A 28 -25.72 8.54 -44.89
C SER A 28 -25.21 9.04 -46.25
N LEU A 29 -24.19 9.92 -46.26
CA LEU A 29 -23.56 10.38 -47.51
C LEU A 29 -22.74 9.27 -48.17
N VAL A 30 -22.32 8.26 -47.41
CA VAL A 30 -21.62 7.09 -47.93
C VAL A 30 -22.67 6.09 -48.41
N GLN A 31 -22.92 6.12 -49.72
CA GLN A 31 -23.93 5.31 -50.38
C GLN A 31 -23.29 4.16 -51.15
N PHE A 32 -23.83 2.96 -50.98
CA PHE A 32 -23.41 1.76 -51.69
C PHE A 32 -24.49 1.39 -52.71
N GLU A 33 -24.12 1.43 -53.99
CA GLU A 33 -24.95 0.89 -55.06
C GLU A 33 -24.91 -0.63 -55.03
N ILE A 34 -26.09 -1.24 -55.13
CA ILE A 34 -26.26 -2.67 -54.98
C ILE A 34 -26.43 -3.28 -56.36
N PRO A 35 -25.47 -4.10 -56.84
CA PRO A 35 -25.55 -4.66 -58.18
C PRO A 35 -26.84 -5.45 -58.38
N GLY A 36 -27.65 -5.06 -59.37
CA GLY A 36 -28.92 -5.72 -59.68
C GLY A 36 -30.18 -5.09 -59.08
N PHE A 37 -30.06 -3.99 -58.32
CA PHE A 37 -31.20 -3.22 -57.83
C PHE A 37 -31.13 -1.75 -58.26
N SER A 38 -31.97 -1.33 -59.21
CA SER A 38 -32.11 0.08 -59.56
C SER A 38 -32.83 0.82 -58.42
N GLY A 39 -32.11 1.67 -57.69
CA GLY A 39 -32.67 2.58 -56.68
C GLY A 39 -32.60 2.11 -55.23
N ALA A 40 -32.08 0.91 -54.93
CA ALA A 40 -31.80 0.51 -53.55
C ALA A 40 -30.40 0.98 -53.16
N ILE A 41 -30.35 1.98 -52.29
CA ILE A 41 -29.11 2.55 -51.76
C ILE A 41 -28.97 2.08 -50.32
N SER A 42 -27.84 1.44 -50.00
CA SER A 42 -27.46 1.10 -48.62
C SER A 42 -26.49 2.15 -48.08
N SER A 43 -26.57 2.50 -46.80
CA SER A 43 -25.70 3.50 -46.18
C SER A 43 -25.24 3.08 -44.78
N LEU A 44 -24.60 3.97 -44.02
CA LEU A 44 -24.01 3.66 -42.70
C LEU A 44 -24.63 4.47 -41.55
N ASN A 45 -25.77 5.11 -41.78
CA ASN A 45 -26.47 5.98 -40.82
C ASN A 45 -26.99 5.21 -39.59
N GLU A 46 -27.29 3.93 -39.72
CA GLU A 46 -27.83 3.09 -38.66
C GLU A 46 -26.81 2.87 -37.53
N ILE A 47 -25.51 2.94 -37.82
CA ILE A 47 -24.45 2.76 -36.83
C ILE A 47 -24.54 3.85 -35.73
N PRO A 48 -24.48 5.16 -36.05
CA PRO A 48 -24.71 6.23 -35.06
C PRO A 48 -26.04 6.12 -34.33
N LEU A 49 -27.12 5.75 -35.04
CA LEU A 49 -28.44 5.60 -34.44
C LEU A 49 -28.47 4.50 -33.37
N LEU A 50 -27.96 3.31 -33.67
CA LEU A 50 -27.89 2.20 -32.71
C LEU A 50 -26.95 2.51 -31.54
N ILE A 51 -25.82 3.17 -31.80
CA ILE A 51 -24.87 3.57 -30.74
C ILE A 51 -25.49 4.62 -29.80
N SER A 52 -26.31 5.53 -30.33
CA SER A 52 -26.91 6.63 -29.56
C SER A 52 -27.75 6.11 -28.37
N VAL A 53 -28.38 4.94 -28.53
CA VAL A 53 -29.16 4.24 -27.49
C VAL A 53 -28.34 3.91 -26.25
N PHE A 54 -27.02 3.73 -26.37
CA PHE A 54 -26.17 3.41 -25.23
C PHE A 54 -25.80 4.64 -24.38
N TYR A 55 -26.01 5.84 -24.90
CA TYR A 55 -25.64 7.10 -24.26
C TYR A 55 -26.83 7.94 -23.82
N ILE A 56 -27.89 7.99 -24.64
CA ILE A 56 -29.08 8.79 -24.37
C ILE A 56 -29.91 8.05 -23.33
N VAL A 57 -30.10 8.67 -22.16
CA VAL A 57 -30.76 8.02 -21.03
C VAL A 57 -32.27 8.01 -21.22
N ASN A 58 -32.84 9.13 -21.68
CA ASN A 58 -34.26 9.24 -21.96
C ASN A 58 -34.55 8.99 -23.46
N PRO A 59 -35.27 7.90 -23.79
CA PRO A 59 -35.51 7.50 -25.18
C PRO A 59 -36.31 8.52 -25.99
N PHE A 60 -37.05 9.45 -25.37
CA PHE A 60 -37.77 10.50 -26.10
C PHE A 60 -36.83 11.41 -26.90
N TYR A 61 -35.59 11.62 -26.43
CA TYR A 61 -34.63 12.45 -27.16
C TYR A 61 -34.07 11.77 -28.42
N LEU A 62 -34.19 10.44 -28.55
CA LEU A 62 -33.83 9.73 -29.80
C LEU A 62 -34.64 10.21 -31.00
N ILE A 63 -35.84 10.77 -30.78
CA ILE A 63 -36.65 11.38 -31.84
C ILE A 63 -35.88 12.53 -32.50
N ILE A 64 -35.11 13.32 -31.74
CA ILE A 64 -34.28 14.40 -32.30
C ILE A 64 -33.20 13.81 -33.23
N THR A 65 -32.55 12.73 -32.80
CA THR A 65 -31.55 12.01 -33.60
C THR A 65 -32.14 11.50 -34.91
N VAL A 66 -33.34 10.90 -34.85
CA VAL A 66 -34.07 10.41 -36.03
C VAL A 66 -34.46 11.54 -36.97
N ILE A 67 -35.00 12.64 -36.45
CA ILE A 67 -35.41 13.79 -37.26
C ILE A 67 -34.20 14.33 -38.03
N ILE A 68 -33.08 14.58 -37.34
CA ILE A 68 -31.87 15.10 -37.99
C ILE A 68 -31.33 14.11 -39.03
N SER A 69 -31.28 12.82 -38.69
CA SER A 69 -30.83 11.78 -39.64
C SER A 69 -31.72 11.68 -40.87
N SER A 70 -33.02 11.98 -40.75
CA SER A 70 -33.95 11.89 -41.87
C SER A 70 -33.84 13.03 -42.87
N LEU A 71 -33.12 14.12 -42.54
CA LEU A 71 -32.93 15.27 -43.42
C LEU A 71 -32.14 14.92 -44.69
N THR A 72 -31.40 13.81 -44.68
CA THR A 72 -30.65 13.29 -45.83
C THR A 72 -31.42 12.24 -46.62
N THR A 73 -32.72 12.06 -46.36
CA THR A 73 -33.57 11.16 -47.15
C THR A 73 -33.54 11.60 -48.62
N PRO A 74 -33.30 10.69 -49.58
CA PRO A 74 -33.30 11.02 -51.00
C PRO A 74 -34.64 11.61 -51.47
N GLU A 75 -34.61 12.46 -52.51
CA GLU A 75 -35.83 13.12 -53.04
C GLU A 75 -36.91 12.14 -53.53
N GLN A 76 -36.50 10.93 -53.93
CA GLN A 76 -37.41 9.86 -54.37
C GLN A 76 -38.09 9.13 -53.20
N GLY A 77 -37.59 9.31 -51.98
CA GLY A 77 -38.12 8.73 -50.76
C GLY A 77 -39.05 9.67 -49.99
N SER A 78 -39.63 9.17 -48.90
CA SER A 78 -40.43 10.00 -47.98
C SER A 78 -39.75 10.14 -46.64
N VAL A 79 -39.48 11.39 -46.25
CA VAL A 79 -38.96 11.74 -44.92
C VAL A 79 -39.84 11.17 -43.81
N TYR A 80 -41.17 11.18 -43.99
CA TYR A 80 -42.11 10.60 -43.01
C TYR A 80 -41.94 9.08 -42.85
N SER A 81 -41.73 8.37 -43.97
CA SER A 81 -41.44 6.94 -43.96
C SER A 81 -40.12 6.65 -43.23
N THR A 82 -39.08 7.42 -43.54
CA THR A 82 -37.75 7.33 -42.90
C THR A 82 -37.83 7.57 -41.40
N ILE A 83 -38.53 8.63 -40.96
CA ILE A 83 -38.71 8.94 -39.54
C ILE A 83 -39.44 7.79 -38.84
N LEU A 84 -40.56 7.31 -39.40
CA LEU A 84 -41.36 6.26 -38.78
C LEU A 84 -40.58 4.95 -38.64
N MET A 85 -39.85 4.57 -39.68
CA MET A 85 -39.00 3.39 -39.71
C MET A 85 -37.94 3.42 -38.60
N HIS A 86 -37.14 4.49 -38.54
CA HIS A 86 -36.07 4.60 -37.55
C HIS A 86 -36.60 4.80 -36.13
N ALA A 87 -37.66 5.61 -35.94
CA ALA A 87 -38.26 5.81 -34.63
C ALA A 87 -38.82 4.51 -34.06
N GLY A 88 -39.53 3.72 -34.87
CA GLY A 88 -40.08 2.42 -34.45
C GLY A 88 -38.98 1.40 -34.13
N GLY A 89 -37.96 1.31 -34.99
CA GLY A 89 -36.80 0.46 -34.73
C GLY A 89 -36.06 0.85 -33.44
N LEU A 90 -35.72 2.13 -33.28
CA LEU A 90 -34.96 2.60 -32.12
C LEU A 90 -35.75 2.51 -30.82
N ALA A 91 -37.08 2.68 -30.87
CA ALA A 91 -37.93 2.41 -29.71
C ALA A 91 -37.78 0.96 -29.24
N PHE A 92 -37.83 -0.01 -30.17
CA PHE A 92 -37.55 -1.41 -29.84
C PHE A 92 -36.13 -1.60 -29.29
N PHE A 93 -35.11 -1.11 -30.00
CA PHE A 93 -33.72 -1.36 -29.59
C PHE A 93 -33.38 -0.71 -28.25
N GLY A 94 -33.97 0.46 -27.96
CA GLY A 94 -33.89 1.13 -26.67
C GLY A 94 -34.51 0.31 -25.54
N ILE A 95 -35.72 -0.22 -25.75
CA ILE A 95 -36.38 -1.11 -24.78
C ILE A 95 -35.54 -2.38 -24.58
N TYR A 96 -35.09 -3.00 -25.67
CA TYR A 96 -34.24 -4.20 -25.66
C TYR A 96 -32.94 -3.99 -24.89
N TYR A 97 -32.27 -2.86 -25.10
CA TYR A 97 -31.06 -2.47 -24.37
C TYR A 97 -31.33 -2.35 -22.86
N HIS A 98 -32.40 -1.65 -22.47
CA HIS A 98 -32.70 -1.39 -21.07
C HIS A 98 -33.13 -2.66 -20.31
N LEU A 99 -33.94 -3.52 -20.95
CA LEU A 99 -34.44 -4.74 -20.33
C LEU A 99 -33.38 -5.85 -20.27
N LEU A 100 -32.58 -6.01 -21.32
CA LEU A 100 -31.70 -7.17 -21.46
C LEU A 100 -30.21 -6.78 -21.39
N LEU A 101 -29.76 -5.95 -22.33
CA LEU A 101 -28.33 -5.76 -22.58
C LEU A 101 -27.61 -5.06 -21.42
N LYS A 102 -28.29 -4.12 -20.76
CA LYS A 102 -27.77 -3.37 -19.60
C LYS A 102 -27.49 -4.25 -18.37
N HIS A 103 -28.10 -5.43 -18.27
CA HIS A 103 -27.96 -6.34 -17.12
C HIS A 103 -26.79 -7.34 -17.24
N PHE A 104 -26.12 -7.43 -18.41
CA PHE A 104 -25.00 -8.35 -18.62
C PHE A 104 -23.62 -7.69 -18.86
N PRO A 105 -23.25 -6.55 -18.23
CA PRO A 105 -22.00 -5.85 -18.58
C PRO A 105 -20.72 -6.65 -18.24
N GLU A 106 -20.82 -7.61 -17.33
CA GLU A 106 -19.68 -8.40 -16.86
C GLU A 106 -19.37 -9.63 -17.73
N LYS A 107 -20.27 -10.03 -18.63
CA LYS A 107 -20.10 -11.18 -19.52
C LYS A 107 -20.03 -10.72 -20.96
N VAL A 108 -18.87 -10.19 -21.37
CA VAL A 108 -18.63 -9.56 -22.68
C VAL A 108 -19.14 -10.42 -23.84
N LEU A 109 -18.83 -11.72 -23.85
CA LEU A 109 -19.29 -12.63 -24.91
C LEU A 109 -20.81 -12.72 -25.00
N LYS A 110 -21.52 -12.74 -23.86
CA LYS A 110 -22.99 -12.72 -23.84
C LYS A 110 -23.53 -11.37 -24.30
N SER A 111 -22.92 -10.26 -23.89
CA SER A 111 -23.32 -8.92 -24.33
C SER A 111 -23.18 -8.78 -25.85
N ILE A 112 -22.10 -9.30 -26.45
CA ILE A 112 -21.90 -9.31 -27.90
C ILE A 112 -23.00 -10.13 -28.58
N ALA A 113 -23.23 -11.38 -28.12
CA ALA A 113 -24.21 -12.26 -28.73
C ALA A 113 -25.63 -11.67 -28.70
N TYR A 114 -26.06 -11.14 -27.55
CA TYR A 114 -27.36 -10.49 -27.43
C TYR A 114 -27.44 -9.19 -28.24
N CYS A 115 -26.36 -8.40 -28.32
CA CYS A 115 -26.34 -7.20 -29.14
C CYS A 115 -26.53 -7.56 -30.63
N ALA A 116 -25.79 -8.55 -31.13
CA ALA A 116 -25.92 -9.02 -32.50
C ALA A 116 -27.34 -9.52 -32.81
N VAL A 117 -27.91 -10.35 -31.92
CA VAL A 117 -29.30 -10.84 -32.06
C VAL A 117 -30.30 -9.67 -32.03
N GLY A 118 -30.13 -8.72 -31.12
CA GLY A 118 -30.97 -7.52 -31.02
C GLY A 118 -30.94 -6.68 -32.28
N ILE A 119 -29.77 -6.51 -32.91
CA ILE A 119 -29.62 -5.78 -34.18
C ILE A 119 -30.33 -6.56 -35.30
N VAL A 120 -30.16 -7.87 -35.41
CA VAL A 120 -30.87 -8.68 -36.42
C VAL A 120 -32.39 -8.55 -36.26
N VAL A 121 -32.91 -8.60 -35.02
CA VAL A 121 -34.34 -8.38 -34.74
C VAL A 121 -34.77 -6.96 -35.09
N TYR A 122 -33.95 -5.96 -34.76
CA TYR A 122 -34.19 -4.55 -35.12
C TYR A 122 -34.38 -4.39 -36.63
N TYR A 123 -33.52 -4.98 -37.46
CA TYR A 123 -33.65 -4.90 -38.92
C TYR A 123 -34.88 -5.66 -39.44
N TYR A 124 -34.97 -6.96 -39.16
CA TYR A 124 -35.95 -7.83 -39.82
C TYR A 124 -37.37 -7.72 -39.25
N ILE A 125 -37.53 -7.42 -37.96
CA ILE A 125 -38.85 -7.41 -37.30
C ILE A 125 -39.42 -5.99 -37.16
N PHE A 126 -38.56 -4.97 -37.08
CA PHE A 126 -39.03 -3.60 -36.87
C PHE A 126 -38.76 -2.70 -38.08
N LEU A 127 -37.49 -2.51 -38.46
CA LEU A 127 -37.09 -1.56 -39.50
C LEU A 127 -37.73 -1.92 -40.86
N MET A 128 -37.49 -3.14 -41.36
CA MET A 128 -37.98 -3.55 -42.67
C MET A 128 -39.51 -3.61 -42.77
N PRO A 129 -40.27 -4.22 -41.83
CA PRO A 129 -41.72 -4.25 -41.92
C PRO A 129 -42.34 -2.85 -41.87
N ILE A 130 -41.85 -1.97 -41.00
CA ILE A 130 -42.34 -0.59 -40.91
C ILE A 130 -42.09 0.12 -42.23
N PHE A 131 -40.88 0.01 -42.80
CA PHE A 131 -40.55 0.60 -44.10
C PHE A 131 -41.46 0.11 -45.23
N VAL A 132 -41.68 -1.20 -45.33
CA VAL A 132 -42.52 -1.77 -46.41
C VAL A 132 -43.97 -1.28 -46.27
N VAL A 133 -44.52 -1.30 -45.05
CA VAL A 133 -45.90 -0.86 -44.78
C VAL A 133 -46.05 0.65 -45.03
N SER A 134 -45.12 1.48 -44.54
CA SER A 134 -45.19 2.94 -44.69
C SER A 134 -45.05 3.36 -46.15
N ASN A 135 -44.11 2.77 -46.90
CA ASN A 135 -43.94 3.09 -48.33
C ASN A 135 -45.14 2.62 -49.17
N LYS A 136 -45.73 1.46 -48.85
CA LYS A 136 -46.96 1.00 -49.52
C LYS A 136 -48.14 1.92 -49.20
N PHE A 137 -48.29 2.33 -47.94
CA PHE A 137 -49.36 3.25 -47.53
C PHE A 137 -49.24 4.61 -48.21
N LEU A 138 -48.02 5.10 -48.42
CA LEU A 138 -47.73 6.35 -49.12
C LEU A 138 -47.76 6.24 -50.65
N GLY A 139 -48.01 5.05 -51.21
CA GLY A 139 -48.05 4.84 -52.66
C GLY A 139 -46.68 4.93 -53.34
N LEU A 140 -45.58 4.72 -52.61
CA LEU A 140 -44.20 4.82 -53.13
C LEU A 140 -43.71 3.51 -53.76
N THR A 141 -44.45 2.41 -53.61
CA THR A 141 -44.11 1.11 -54.20
C THR A 141 -45.35 0.30 -54.52
N ASP A 142 -45.35 -0.31 -55.70
CA ASP A 142 -46.40 -1.24 -56.15
C ASP A 142 -46.05 -2.72 -55.86
N LEU A 143 -44.87 -2.97 -55.29
CA LEU A 143 -44.42 -4.32 -54.99
C LEU A 143 -45.29 -4.98 -53.91
N SER A 144 -45.48 -6.30 -54.03
CA SER A 144 -46.10 -7.09 -52.96
C SER A 144 -45.18 -7.09 -51.72
N PHE A 145 -45.77 -7.26 -50.53
CA PHE A 145 -45.01 -7.23 -49.27
C PHE A 145 -43.81 -8.20 -49.28
N THR A 146 -44.01 -9.42 -49.78
CA THR A 146 -42.95 -10.44 -49.87
C THR A 146 -41.83 -10.02 -50.80
N ASN A 147 -42.15 -9.42 -51.94
CA ASN A 147 -41.17 -8.98 -52.91
C ASN A 147 -40.40 -7.77 -52.38
N SER A 148 -41.08 -6.79 -51.79
CA SER A 148 -40.44 -5.65 -51.11
C SER A 148 -39.48 -6.13 -50.01
N TYR A 149 -39.90 -7.11 -49.21
CA TYR A 149 -39.08 -7.64 -48.11
C TYR A 149 -37.84 -8.39 -48.62
N ALA A 150 -37.98 -9.24 -49.64
CA ALA A 150 -36.85 -9.95 -50.25
C ALA A 150 -35.84 -8.98 -50.87
N SER A 151 -36.32 -8.00 -51.64
CA SER A 151 -35.53 -6.91 -52.23
C SER A 151 -34.74 -6.15 -51.16
N LEU A 152 -35.42 -5.75 -50.09
CA LEU A 152 -34.83 -4.96 -49.01
C LEU A 152 -33.84 -5.79 -48.18
N SER A 153 -34.05 -7.09 -48.01
CA SER A 153 -33.11 -7.99 -47.32
C SER A 153 -31.79 -8.09 -48.08
N GLN A 154 -31.85 -8.21 -49.42
CA GLN A 154 -30.66 -8.19 -50.26
C GLN A 154 -29.98 -6.81 -50.19
N ALA A 155 -30.78 -5.74 -50.18
CA ALA A 155 -30.25 -4.39 -50.16
C ALA A 155 -29.52 -4.04 -48.84
N LEU A 156 -30.12 -4.38 -47.70
CA LEU A 156 -29.60 -4.03 -46.39
C LEU A 156 -28.59 -5.04 -45.83
N TYR A 157 -28.21 -6.08 -46.59
CA TYR A 157 -27.28 -7.09 -46.09
C TYR A 157 -25.95 -6.48 -45.64
N PHE A 158 -25.37 -5.61 -46.47
CA PHE A 158 -24.10 -4.94 -46.15
C PHE A 158 -24.23 -4.09 -44.89
N GLU A 159 -25.23 -3.22 -44.83
CA GLU A 159 -25.52 -2.34 -43.70
C GLU A 159 -25.80 -3.09 -42.39
N LEU A 160 -26.55 -4.20 -42.44
CA LEU A 160 -26.76 -5.06 -41.29
C LEU A 160 -25.43 -5.65 -40.80
N THR A 161 -24.61 -6.19 -41.70
CA THR A 161 -23.33 -6.80 -41.32
C THR A 161 -22.36 -5.78 -40.72
N THR A 162 -22.26 -4.59 -41.30
CA THR A 162 -21.41 -3.51 -40.78
C THR A 162 -21.95 -2.95 -39.48
N SER A 163 -23.27 -2.81 -39.34
CA SER A 163 -23.93 -2.41 -38.09
C SER A 163 -23.65 -3.39 -36.96
N VAL A 164 -23.83 -4.70 -37.19
CA VAL A 164 -23.51 -5.73 -36.20
C VAL A 164 -22.04 -5.65 -35.80
N LEU A 165 -21.12 -5.56 -36.77
CA LEU A 165 -19.68 -5.51 -36.49
C LEU A 165 -19.32 -4.26 -35.67
N VAL A 166 -19.68 -3.06 -36.14
CA VAL A 166 -19.26 -1.80 -35.52
C VAL A 166 -19.93 -1.60 -34.17
N VAL A 167 -21.23 -1.87 -34.05
CA VAL A 167 -21.96 -1.66 -32.79
C VAL A 167 -21.52 -2.68 -31.72
N THR A 168 -21.20 -3.92 -32.09
CA THR A 168 -20.65 -4.90 -31.13
C THR A 168 -19.22 -4.57 -30.70
N LEU A 169 -18.35 -4.17 -31.62
CA LEU A 169 -17.00 -3.67 -31.28
C LEU A 169 -17.08 -2.45 -30.36
N PHE A 170 -18.01 -1.53 -30.64
CA PHE A 170 -18.27 -0.38 -29.81
C PHE A 170 -18.73 -0.76 -28.40
N LEU A 171 -19.64 -1.73 -28.29
CA LEU A 171 -20.10 -2.26 -27.00
C LEU A 171 -18.95 -2.90 -26.20
N VAL A 172 -18.02 -3.60 -26.87
CA VAL A 172 -16.81 -4.14 -26.24
C VAL A 172 -15.93 -3.03 -25.71
N GLN A 173 -15.67 -2.00 -26.52
CA GLN A 173 -14.88 -0.83 -26.13
C GLN A 173 -15.50 -0.14 -24.91
N LEU A 174 -16.81 0.10 -24.90
CA LEU A 174 -17.53 0.69 -23.77
C LEU A 174 -17.38 -0.13 -22.48
N ASN A 175 -17.55 -1.45 -22.57
CA ASN A 175 -17.43 -2.33 -21.41
C ASN A 175 -16.00 -2.34 -20.86
N TYR A 176 -14.99 -2.35 -21.74
CA TYR A 176 -13.60 -2.30 -21.33
C TYR A 176 -13.24 -0.97 -20.66
N SER A 177 -13.67 0.16 -21.23
CA SER A 177 -13.45 1.48 -20.62
C SER A 177 -14.09 1.60 -19.23
N ARG A 178 -15.30 1.06 -19.05
CA ARG A 178 -15.98 1.04 -17.74
C ARG A 178 -15.22 0.19 -16.72
N ARG A 179 -14.73 -0.98 -17.11
CA ARG A 179 -13.93 -1.85 -16.24
C ARG A 179 -12.61 -1.20 -15.86
N LEU A 180 -11.91 -0.63 -16.84
CA LEU A 180 -10.64 0.05 -16.61
C LEU A 180 -10.80 1.19 -15.60
N LYS A 181 -11.88 1.98 -15.70
CA LYS A 181 -12.17 3.04 -14.73
C LYS A 181 -12.43 2.50 -13.32
N LYS A 182 -13.17 1.39 -13.19
CA LYS A 182 -13.40 0.73 -11.89
C LYS A 182 -12.09 0.22 -11.28
N TYR A 183 -11.27 -0.46 -12.07
CA TYR A 183 -9.96 -0.95 -11.62
C TYR A 183 -9.03 0.18 -11.23
N SER A 184 -8.98 1.26 -12.01
CA SER A 184 -8.19 2.45 -11.69
C SER A 184 -8.59 3.05 -10.34
N ALA A 185 -9.89 3.21 -10.08
CA ALA A 185 -10.39 3.76 -8.83
C ALA A 185 -10.07 2.85 -7.62
N SER A 186 -10.27 1.54 -7.77
CA SER A 186 -9.95 0.57 -6.71
C SER A 186 -8.44 0.48 -6.45
N LEU A 187 -7.61 0.61 -7.48
CA LEU A 187 -6.16 0.61 -7.32
C LEU A 187 -5.67 1.89 -6.61
N GLU A 188 -6.25 3.04 -6.96
CA GLU A 188 -5.95 4.32 -6.29
C GLU A 188 -6.32 4.27 -4.80
N GLU A 189 -7.47 3.69 -4.46
CA GLU A 189 -7.89 3.46 -3.07
C GLU A 189 -6.89 2.57 -2.32
N LEU A 190 -6.51 1.42 -2.91
CA LEU A 190 -5.56 0.49 -2.31
C LEU A 190 -4.16 1.12 -2.13
N VAL A 191 -3.70 1.90 -3.11
CA VAL A 191 -2.41 2.61 -3.02
C VAL A 191 -2.44 3.63 -1.88
N ASN A 192 -3.53 4.38 -1.73
CA ASN A 192 -3.66 5.34 -0.64
C ASN A 192 -3.67 4.65 0.73
N GLU A 193 -4.40 3.54 0.88
CA GLU A 193 -4.42 2.74 2.11
C GLU A 193 -3.01 2.25 2.49
N ARG A 194 -2.29 1.66 1.53
CA ARG A 194 -0.92 1.16 1.77
C ARG A 194 0.09 2.27 2.01
N THR A 195 -0.09 3.42 1.38
CA THR A 195 0.78 4.58 1.60
C THR A 195 0.61 5.11 3.03
N GLU A 196 -0.61 5.15 3.55
CA GLU A 196 -0.86 5.60 4.92
C GLU A 196 -0.36 4.58 5.97
N GLU A 197 -0.59 3.29 5.74
CA GLU A 197 -0.02 2.21 6.57
C GLU A 197 1.52 2.28 6.64
N LEU A 198 2.16 2.48 5.48
CA LEU A 198 3.61 2.64 5.42
C LEU A 198 4.08 3.91 6.14
N ARG A 199 3.34 5.02 6.02
CA ARG A 199 3.66 6.27 6.73
C ARG A 199 3.67 6.07 8.24
N LEU A 200 2.65 5.42 8.79
CA LEU A 200 2.57 5.11 10.22
C LEU A 200 3.69 4.17 10.67
N THR A 201 3.98 3.13 9.88
CA THR A 201 5.06 2.19 10.20
C THR A 201 6.43 2.88 10.20
N VAL A 202 6.67 3.80 9.26
CA VAL A 202 7.91 4.60 9.21
C VAL A 202 8.02 5.53 10.43
N GLU A 203 6.91 6.14 10.86
CA GLU A 203 6.86 6.99 12.05
C GLU A 203 7.15 6.19 13.33
N GLU A 204 6.52 5.02 13.50
CA GLU A 204 6.79 4.10 14.61
C GLU A 204 8.25 3.63 14.63
N LEU A 205 8.79 3.24 13.47
CA LEU A 205 10.18 2.81 13.36
C LEU A 205 11.15 3.93 13.72
N HIS A 206 10.85 5.16 13.29
CA HIS A 206 11.66 6.33 13.62
C HIS A 206 11.70 6.57 15.14
N ASN A 207 10.54 6.58 15.79
CA ASN A 207 10.43 6.77 17.24
C ASN A 207 11.17 5.66 18.02
N ALA A 208 11.01 4.39 17.61
CA ALA A 208 11.71 3.28 18.23
C ALA A 208 13.24 3.37 18.06
N ASN A 209 13.72 3.86 16.92
CA ASN A 209 15.14 4.06 16.67
C ASN A 209 15.72 5.21 17.52
N GLU A 210 14.97 6.30 17.71
CA GLU A 210 15.37 7.37 18.63
C GLU A 210 15.45 6.88 20.08
N GLU A 211 14.47 6.08 20.53
CA GLU A 211 14.47 5.50 21.87
C GLU A 211 15.67 4.55 22.07
N LEU A 212 15.94 3.67 21.10
CA LEU A 212 17.12 2.80 21.12
C LEU A 212 18.42 3.61 21.18
N SER A 213 18.52 4.67 20.38
CA SER A 213 19.71 5.54 20.40
C SER A 213 19.88 6.22 21.77
N SER A 214 18.80 6.68 22.38
CA SER A 214 18.81 7.31 23.71
C SER A 214 19.25 6.30 24.79
N MET A 215 18.68 5.10 24.76
CA MET A 215 19.06 4.02 25.67
C MET A 215 20.53 3.63 25.49
N ASN A 216 21.00 3.51 24.25
CA ASN A 216 22.39 3.15 23.97
C ASN A 216 23.37 4.19 24.51
N ASN A 217 23.09 5.48 24.27
CA ASN A 217 23.88 6.58 24.83
C ASN A 217 23.87 6.57 26.37
N GLY A 218 22.72 6.27 26.99
CA GLY A 218 22.59 6.15 28.43
C GLY A 218 23.39 4.99 29.01
N LEU A 219 23.35 3.83 28.35
CA LEU A 219 24.15 2.66 28.72
C LEU A 219 25.64 2.94 28.59
N ASP A 220 26.09 3.55 27.50
CA ASP A 220 27.49 3.92 27.30
C ASP A 220 27.99 4.86 28.40
N LEU A 221 27.19 5.86 28.78
CA LEU A 221 27.52 6.77 29.87
C LEU A 221 27.61 6.03 31.22
N MET A 222 26.67 5.12 31.48
CA MET A 222 26.66 4.32 32.72
C MET A 222 27.88 3.40 32.79
N VAL A 223 28.20 2.71 31.70
CA VAL A 223 29.39 1.87 31.58
C VAL A 223 30.63 2.71 31.83
N LYS A 224 30.77 3.86 31.17
CA LYS A 224 31.93 4.75 31.35
C LYS A 224 32.07 5.22 32.80
N ASN A 225 30.98 5.65 33.44
CA ASN A 225 31.00 6.08 34.84
C ASN A 225 31.39 4.94 35.80
N ARG A 226 30.84 3.74 35.59
CA ARG A 226 31.19 2.56 36.41
C ARG A 226 32.62 2.12 36.20
N THR A 227 33.11 2.15 34.96
CA THR A 227 34.51 1.85 34.65
C THR A 227 35.43 2.84 35.35
N ALA A 228 35.15 4.14 35.27
CA ALA A 228 35.94 5.16 35.97
C ALA A 228 35.92 4.98 37.50
N GLU A 229 34.76 4.68 38.10
CA GLU A 229 34.65 4.37 39.53
C GLU A 229 35.50 3.13 39.90
N LEU A 230 35.43 2.07 39.10
CA LEU A 230 36.22 0.85 39.33
C LEU A 230 37.72 1.11 39.18
N GLU A 231 38.14 1.91 38.20
CA GLU A 231 39.54 2.30 38.01
C GLU A 231 40.07 3.09 39.20
N GLU A 232 39.28 4.06 39.72
CA GLU A 232 39.65 4.82 40.91
C GLU A 232 39.78 3.92 42.14
N ARG A 233 38.81 3.02 42.35
CA ARG A 233 38.85 2.05 43.46
C ARG A 233 40.06 1.12 43.37
N ASN A 234 40.38 0.67 42.15
CA ASN A 234 41.53 -0.19 41.92
C ASN A 234 42.85 0.55 42.18
N TYR A 235 42.94 1.82 41.77
CA TYR A 235 44.08 2.68 42.09
C TYR A 235 44.27 2.82 43.61
N GLN A 236 43.20 3.14 44.35
CA GLN A 236 43.25 3.25 45.82
C GLN A 236 43.70 1.95 46.49
N LEU A 237 43.18 0.80 46.05
CA LEU A 237 43.60 -0.51 46.58
C LEU A 237 45.08 -0.79 46.32
N THR A 238 45.56 -0.45 45.13
CA THR A 238 46.98 -0.58 44.76
C THR A 238 47.87 0.31 45.62
N GLU A 239 47.46 1.55 45.87
CA GLU A 239 48.16 2.49 46.77
C GLU A 239 48.22 1.95 48.21
N TYR A 240 47.11 1.42 48.74
CA TYR A 240 47.10 0.78 50.06
C TYR A 240 48.03 -0.44 50.14
N ALA A 241 48.06 -1.28 49.09
CA ALA A 241 48.95 -2.42 49.03
C ALA A 241 50.44 -1.98 49.05
N PHE A 242 50.77 -0.89 48.35
CA PHE A 242 52.10 -0.30 48.34
C PHE A 242 52.51 0.22 49.73
N ILE A 243 51.65 1.02 50.37
CA ILE A 243 51.88 1.59 51.71
C ILE A 243 52.13 0.46 52.73
N ASN A 244 51.26 -0.56 52.76
CA ASN A 244 51.38 -1.68 53.70
C ASN A 244 52.69 -2.45 53.51
N SER A 245 53.04 -2.78 52.26
CA SER A 245 54.16 -3.68 51.98
C SER A 245 55.53 -3.00 52.08
N HIS A 246 55.63 -1.73 51.70
CA HIS A 246 56.92 -1.02 51.62
C HIS A 246 57.10 0.02 52.71
N LEU A 247 56.08 0.84 52.97
CA LEU A 247 56.22 2.00 53.87
C LEU A 247 56.01 1.65 55.34
N LEU A 248 55.13 0.69 55.67
CA LEU A 248 54.93 0.25 57.05
C LEU A 248 55.90 -0.86 57.47
N ARG A 249 56.22 -1.78 56.57
CA ARG A 249 57.10 -2.91 56.89
C ARG A 249 58.55 -2.50 57.13
N ALA A 250 59.07 -1.54 56.37
CA ALA A 250 60.44 -1.05 56.52
C ALA A 250 60.75 -0.43 57.91
N PRO A 251 59.97 0.52 58.45
CA PRO A 251 60.17 1.01 59.81
C PRO A 251 59.94 -0.07 60.86
N LEU A 252 58.98 -0.98 60.66
CA LEU A 252 58.75 -2.09 61.59
C LEU A 252 59.95 -3.05 61.68
N ALA A 253 60.55 -3.40 60.54
CA ALA A 253 61.77 -4.21 60.50
C ALA A 253 62.95 -3.51 61.21
N ARG A 254 63.06 -2.18 61.08
CA ARG A 254 64.06 -1.40 61.84
C ARG A 254 63.81 -1.44 63.35
N ILE A 255 62.56 -1.29 63.78
CA ILE A 255 62.19 -1.39 65.20
C ILE A 255 62.50 -2.80 65.73
N LEU A 256 62.15 -3.85 64.97
CA LEU A 256 62.50 -5.25 65.32
C LEU A 256 64.02 -5.45 65.44
N GLY A 257 64.81 -4.90 64.52
CA GLY A 257 66.27 -4.98 64.58
C GLY A 257 66.85 -4.25 65.80
N LEU A 258 66.41 -3.02 66.06
CA LEU A 258 66.88 -2.22 67.20
C LEU A 258 66.47 -2.85 68.54
N THR A 259 65.24 -3.34 68.65
CA THR A 259 64.76 -4.02 69.86
C THR A 259 65.52 -5.31 70.12
N ASP A 260 65.87 -6.07 69.08
CA ASP A 260 66.71 -7.27 69.20
C ASP A 260 68.14 -6.94 69.66
N ILE A 261 68.75 -5.88 69.13
CA ILE A 261 70.09 -5.42 69.57
C ILE A 261 70.05 -5.00 71.05
N ILE A 262 69.13 -4.11 71.42
CA ILE A 262 69.02 -3.62 72.81
C ILE A 262 68.75 -4.78 73.78
N ARG A 263 67.90 -5.73 73.38
CA ARG A 263 67.63 -6.93 74.17
C ARG A 263 68.88 -7.78 74.41
N ARG A 264 69.74 -7.93 73.41
CA ARG A 264 70.96 -8.77 73.51
C ARG A 264 72.08 -8.09 74.30
N GLU A 265 72.16 -6.76 74.26
CA GLU A 265 73.25 -6.00 74.88
C GLU A 265 72.90 -5.46 76.28
N SER A 266 71.62 -5.38 76.66
CA SER A 266 71.22 -4.90 77.98
C SER A 266 71.38 -5.96 79.08
N THR A 267 71.98 -5.58 80.20
CA THR A 267 72.10 -6.40 81.42
C THR A 267 71.05 -6.06 82.48
N ASP A 268 70.20 -5.06 82.23
CA ASP A 268 69.10 -4.67 83.13
C ASP A 268 67.87 -5.57 82.89
N PRO A 269 67.43 -6.35 83.90
CA PRO A 269 66.32 -7.30 83.74
C PRO A 269 65.00 -6.64 83.29
N ILE A 270 64.74 -5.41 83.73
CA ILE A 270 63.51 -4.68 83.41
C ILE A 270 63.52 -4.24 81.94
N THR A 271 64.64 -3.68 81.47
CA THR A 271 64.81 -3.30 80.06
C THR A 271 64.69 -4.52 79.13
N VAL A 272 65.27 -5.66 79.51
CA VAL A 272 65.15 -6.91 78.72
C VAL A 272 63.70 -7.39 78.65
N ASP A 273 62.94 -7.36 79.74
CA ASP A 273 61.51 -7.70 79.76
C ASP A 273 60.67 -6.76 78.87
N LEU A 274 60.89 -5.45 78.97
CA LEU A 274 60.20 -4.46 78.13
C LEU A 274 60.54 -4.63 76.65
N MET A 275 61.81 -4.91 76.30
CA MET A 275 62.21 -5.18 74.93
C MET A 275 61.64 -6.49 74.40
N ASN A 276 61.50 -7.53 75.24
CA ASN A 276 60.82 -8.78 74.86
C ASN A 276 59.34 -8.55 74.52
N LYS A 277 58.63 -7.76 75.33
CA LYS A 277 57.25 -7.37 75.07
C LYS A 277 57.14 -6.57 73.77
N LEU A 278 58.01 -5.58 73.56
CA LEU A 278 58.00 -4.76 72.34
C LEU A 278 58.36 -5.57 71.08
N PHE A 279 59.35 -6.45 71.16
CA PHE A 279 59.71 -7.37 70.07
C PHE A 279 58.54 -8.28 69.70
N THR A 280 57.82 -8.76 70.71
CA THR A 280 56.61 -9.57 70.53
C THR A 280 55.51 -8.80 69.82
N SER A 281 55.15 -7.61 70.31
CA SER A 281 54.12 -6.77 69.68
C SER A 281 54.50 -6.32 68.27
N CYS A 282 55.78 -6.03 68.00
CA CYS A 282 56.24 -5.73 66.65
C CYS A 282 56.17 -6.95 65.72
N GLY A 283 56.39 -8.16 66.24
CA GLY A 283 56.23 -9.41 65.50
C GLY A 283 54.76 -9.72 65.17
N GLU A 284 53.83 -9.43 66.09
CA GLU A 284 52.39 -9.51 65.82
C GLU A 284 51.97 -8.54 64.71
N LEU A 285 52.49 -7.30 64.75
CA LEU A 285 52.20 -6.30 63.73
C LEU A 285 52.76 -6.67 62.34
N ASP A 286 53.96 -7.27 62.25
CA ASP A 286 54.54 -7.68 60.95
C ASP A 286 53.70 -8.80 60.32
N GLU A 287 53.18 -9.70 61.15
CA GLU A 287 52.33 -10.78 60.70
C GLU A 287 50.98 -10.27 60.19
N ILE A 288 50.36 -9.32 60.89
CA ILE A 288 49.13 -8.64 60.44
C ILE A 288 49.38 -7.88 59.12
N ILE A 289 50.49 -7.15 58.99
CA ILE A 289 50.83 -6.42 57.76
C ILE A 289 51.03 -7.38 56.58
N ARG A 290 51.73 -8.50 56.79
CA ARG A 290 51.95 -9.54 55.76
C ARG A 290 50.63 -10.16 55.30
N LEU A 291 49.72 -10.40 56.23
CA LEU A 291 48.40 -10.94 55.98
C LEU A 291 47.55 -9.97 55.14
N MET A 292 47.52 -8.69 55.52
CA MET A 292 46.82 -7.64 54.76
C MET A 292 47.39 -7.45 53.34
N SER A 293 48.73 -7.47 53.20
CA SER A 293 49.40 -7.36 51.91
C SER A 293 49.02 -8.50 50.96
N THR A 294 48.98 -9.73 51.47
CA THR A 294 48.61 -10.92 50.69
C THR A 294 47.15 -10.84 50.23
N GLN A 295 46.24 -10.36 51.08
CA GLN A 295 44.83 -10.20 50.73
C GLN A 295 44.60 -9.09 49.71
N LEU A 296 45.30 -7.96 49.83
CA LEU A 296 45.19 -6.87 48.88
C LEU A 296 45.81 -7.23 47.51
N SER A 297 46.87 -8.05 47.47
CA SER A 297 47.50 -8.46 46.21
C SER A 297 46.72 -9.53 45.43
N ASP A 298 46.00 -10.41 46.15
CA ASP A 298 45.21 -11.49 45.54
C ASP A 298 43.87 -10.97 44.98
N GLY A 299 43.46 -9.75 45.36
CA GLY A 299 42.23 -9.11 44.85
C GLY A 299 40.94 -9.87 45.18
N SER A 300 41.03 -10.93 46.00
CA SER A 300 39.91 -11.82 46.31
C SER A 300 38.99 -11.22 47.37
N ILE A 301 37.69 -11.19 47.09
CA ILE A 301 36.68 -10.79 48.08
C ILE A 301 36.53 -11.91 49.10
N LEU A 302 37.02 -11.67 50.31
CA LEU A 302 36.90 -12.63 51.41
C LEU A 302 35.42 -12.88 51.74
N SER A 303 35.03 -14.16 51.74
CA SER A 303 33.76 -14.60 52.31
C SER A 303 33.67 -14.24 53.79
N TRP A 304 32.45 -14.20 54.34
CA TRP A 304 32.25 -13.91 55.76
C TRP A 304 33.01 -14.92 56.66
N GLU A 305 33.05 -16.19 56.27
CA GLU A 305 33.81 -17.24 56.97
C GLU A 305 35.32 -16.98 56.91
N GLN A 306 35.86 -16.58 55.76
CA GLN A 306 37.28 -16.22 55.64
C GLN A 306 37.63 -14.95 56.43
N LYS A 307 36.72 -13.97 56.51
CA LYS A 307 36.90 -12.77 57.35
C LYS A 307 36.94 -13.14 58.83
N GLU A 308 36.05 -14.02 59.28
CA GLU A 308 36.03 -14.46 60.67
C GLU A 308 37.23 -15.37 60.98
N GLU A 309 37.65 -16.24 60.06
CA GLU A 309 38.88 -17.03 60.17
C GLU A 309 40.12 -16.12 60.24
N LEU A 310 40.17 -15.07 59.43
CA LEU A 310 41.25 -14.08 59.47
C LEU A 310 41.33 -13.38 60.82
N LYS A 311 40.18 -12.92 61.31
CA LYS A 311 40.04 -12.26 62.59
C LYS A 311 40.42 -13.19 63.73
N ASN A 312 40.03 -14.46 63.66
CA ASN A 312 40.40 -15.48 64.61
C ASN A 312 41.91 -15.77 64.56
N LYS A 313 42.53 -15.85 63.37
CA LYS A 313 43.99 -15.98 63.22
C LYS A 313 44.74 -14.79 63.82
N ILE A 314 44.27 -13.56 63.56
CA ILE A 314 44.84 -12.35 64.17
C ILE A 314 44.74 -12.41 65.70
N ASN A 315 43.58 -12.80 66.22
CA ASN A 315 43.37 -12.95 67.67
C ASN A 315 44.21 -14.08 68.27
N GLU A 316 44.42 -15.18 67.55
CA GLU A 316 45.31 -16.29 67.95
C GLU A 316 46.78 -15.87 67.98
N ILE A 317 47.24 -15.08 67.00
CA ILE A 317 48.60 -14.52 66.97
C ILE A 317 48.84 -13.64 68.20
N ILE A 318 47.88 -12.76 68.52
CA ILE A 318 47.90 -11.91 69.72
C ILE A 318 47.88 -12.76 71.00
N ALA A 319 47.11 -13.86 71.01
CA ALA A 319 46.95 -14.70 72.20
C ALA A 319 48.11 -15.68 72.45
N GLN A 320 48.80 -16.18 71.41
CA GLN A 320 49.88 -17.14 71.52
C GLN A 320 51.19 -16.52 72.01
N LYS A 321 51.48 -15.26 71.66
CA LYS A 321 52.72 -14.60 72.06
C LYS A 321 52.62 -13.74 73.33
N GLY A 322 51.41 -13.43 73.79
CA GLY A 322 51.18 -12.83 75.12
C GLY A 322 51.35 -13.77 76.32
N LYS A 323 51.71 -15.05 76.10
CA LYS A 323 51.90 -16.09 77.14
C LYS A 323 53.37 -16.43 77.46
N LEU A 324 54.34 -15.67 76.92
CA LEU A 324 55.76 -15.81 77.21
C LEU A 324 56.26 -14.70 78.14
#